data_AF-A0A812D5Z2-F1
#
_entry.id   AF-A0A812D5Z2-F1
#
_cell.length_a   1.000
_cell.length_b   1.000
_cell.length_c   1.000
_cell.angle_alpha   90.00
_cell.angle_beta   90.00
_cell.angle_gamma   90.00
#
_symmetry.space_group_name_H-M   'P 1'
#
loop_
_entity.id
_entity.type
_entity.pdbx_description
1 polymer ?
#
loop_
_entity_poly.entity_id
_entity_poly.type
_entity_poly.pdbx_seq_one_letter_code
_entity_poly.pdbx_strand_id
1 'polypeptide(L)'
;MHSEQYFLIRKSYINHYYKIFINPFFSLSSIYLSIYLSIYLSIYLSIYLSISSVQCTEEEYQQFCDKDVRKELTILSDVNFNSWSLDSTQKVTYVLHMGWDIFKNVRLDMNNFIRFVLTVRKNYRNVPYHNWTHAFSVAHSIHNFYISNLISLSLSLSLSLSLSLSL
;
A
#
# COMPACT_ATOMS: atom_id res chain seq x y z
N MET A 1 38.03 -40.58 -56.52
CA MET A 1 39.01 -39.68 -55.85
C MET A 1 38.64 -38.21 -55.95
N HIS A 2 38.36 -37.63 -57.13
CA HIS A 2 38.03 -36.19 -57.23
C HIS A 2 36.74 -35.76 -56.50
N SER A 3 35.72 -36.62 -56.40
CA SER A 3 34.47 -36.31 -55.70
C SER A 3 34.63 -36.17 -54.18
N GLU A 4 35.45 -37.01 -53.54
CA GLU A 4 35.73 -36.92 -52.11
C GLU A 4 36.51 -35.66 -51.75
N GLN A 5 37.50 -35.31 -52.58
CA GLN A 5 38.30 -34.10 -52.37
C GLN A 5 37.42 -32.85 -52.47
N TYR A 6 36.50 -32.81 -53.44
CA TYR A 6 35.52 -31.73 -53.58
C TYR A 6 34.57 -31.65 -52.38
N PHE A 7 34.13 -32.80 -51.86
CA PHE A 7 33.28 -32.87 -50.66
C PHE A 7 33.98 -32.32 -49.41
N LEU A 8 35.26 -32.69 -49.19
CA LEU A 8 36.05 -32.21 -48.05
C LEU A 8 36.28 -30.70 -48.10
N ILE A 9 36.57 -30.15 -49.28
CA ILE A 9 36.72 -28.70 -49.48
C ILE A 9 35.41 -27.98 -49.16
N ARG A 10 34.28 -28.48 -49.67
CA ARG A 10 32.95 -27.91 -49.38
C ARG A 10 32.62 -27.93 -47.90
N LYS A 11 32.91 -29.03 -47.20
CA LYS A 11 32.70 -29.17 -45.75
C LYS A 11 33.59 -28.20 -44.95
N SER A 12 34.85 -28.04 -45.36
CA SER A 12 35.78 -27.08 -44.75
C SER A 12 35.30 -25.64 -44.91
N TYR A 13 34.86 -25.27 -46.12
CA TYR A 13 34.34 -23.92 -46.40
C TYR A 13 33.08 -23.59 -45.58
N ILE A 14 32.13 -24.54 -45.49
CA ILE A 14 30.92 -24.38 -44.68
C ILE A 14 31.26 -24.21 -43.19
N ASN A 15 32.18 -25.03 -42.66
CA ASN A 15 32.64 -24.89 -41.27
C ASN A 15 33.30 -23.54 -41.01
N HIS A 16 34.13 -23.06 -41.95
CA HIS A 16 34.80 -21.78 -41.83
C HIS A 16 33.79 -20.62 -41.86
N TYR A 17 32.83 -20.67 -42.79
CA TYR A 17 31.73 -19.71 -42.88
C TYR A 17 30.89 -19.67 -41.59
N TYR A 18 30.52 -20.84 -41.06
CA TYR A 18 29.72 -20.92 -39.84
C TYR A 18 30.46 -20.32 -38.64
N LYS A 19 31.77 -20.58 -38.53
CA LYS A 19 32.61 -20.09 -37.43
C LYS A 19 32.84 -18.57 -37.50
N ILE A 20 32.98 -18.00 -38.69
CA ILE A 20 33.27 -16.57 -38.88
C ILE A 20 32.01 -15.72 -38.85
N PHE A 21 30.94 -16.15 -39.52
CA PHE A 21 29.78 -15.29 -39.75
C PHE A 21 28.58 -15.64 -38.87
N ILE A 22 28.32 -16.93 -38.66
CA ILE A 22 27.08 -17.39 -38.01
C ILE A 22 27.21 -17.46 -36.48
N ASN A 23 28.29 -18.07 -35.96
CA ASN A 23 28.52 -18.19 -34.52
C ASN A 23 28.55 -16.83 -33.79
N PRO A 24 29.27 -15.80 -34.28
CA PRO A 24 29.28 -14.49 -33.63
C PRO A 24 27.93 -13.79 -33.65
N PHE A 25 27.13 -13.96 -34.71
CA PHE A 25 25.80 -13.37 -34.80
C PHE A 25 24.84 -13.97 -33.77
N PHE A 26 24.79 -15.30 -33.68
CA PHE A 26 23.98 -15.98 -32.66
C PHE A 26 24.46 -15.70 -31.24
N SER A 27 25.77 -15.60 -31.01
CA SER A 27 26.30 -15.28 -29.68
C SER A 27 25.96 -13.84 -29.28
N LEU A 28 26.10 -12.86 -30.17
CA LEU A 28 25.71 -11.46 -29.90
C LEU A 28 24.21 -11.33 -29.63
N SER A 29 23.36 -12.01 -30.41
CA SER A 29 21.92 -12.04 -30.16
C SER A 29 21.56 -12.66 -28.80
N SER A 30 22.25 -13.75 -28.42
CA SER A 30 22.04 -14.42 -27.14
C SER A 30 22.52 -13.59 -25.95
N ILE A 31 23.68 -12.93 -26.08
CA ILE A 31 24.22 -12.01 -25.08
C ILE A 31 23.29 -10.81 -24.92
N TYR A 32 22.82 -10.21 -26.02
CA TYR A 32 21.86 -9.11 -25.97
C TYR A 32 20.57 -9.52 -25.24
N LEU A 33 19.99 -10.68 -25.60
CA LEU A 33 18.75 -11.15 -24.98
C LEU A 33 18.92 -11.45 -23.49
N SER A 34 20.05 -12.06 -23.10
CA SER A 34 20.31 -12.39 -21.68
C SER A 34 20.53 -11.14 -20.82
N ILE A 35 21.24 -10.13 -21.35
CA ILE A 35 21.39 -8.84 -20.69
C ILE A 35 20.05 -8.13 -20.58
N TYR A 36 19.27 -8.06 -21.67
CA TYR A 36 17.95 -7.41 -21.65
C TYR A 36 17.01 -8.07 -20.64
N LEU A 37 16.92 -9.40 -20.66
CA LEU A 37 16.03 -10.14 -19.77
C LEU A 37 16.45 -10.04 -18.30
N SER A 38 17.75 -10.08 -18.00
CA SER A 38 18.25 -9.94 -16.63
C SER A 38 17.99 -8.54 -16.06
N ILE A 39 18.17 -7.48 -16.86
CA ILE A 39 17.84 -6.11 -16.47
C ILE A 39 16.34 -5.97 -16.25
N TYR A 40 15.51 -6.44 -17.19
CA TYR A 40 14.05 -6.38 -17.06
C TYR A 40 13.55 -7.09 -15.79
N LEU A 41 14.03 -8.32 -15.56
CA LEU A 41 13.60 -9.13 -14.43
C LEU A 41 14.07 -8.54 -13.10
N SER A 42 15.30 -8.02 -13.04
CA SER A 42 15.82 -7.38 -11.81
C SER A 42 15.05 -6.10 -11.46
N ILE A 43 14.73 -5.27 -12.45
CA ILE A 43 13.90 -4.07 -12.23
C ILE A 43 12.50 -4.47 -11.77
N TYR A 44 11.83 -5.37 -12.50
CA TYR A 44 10.49 -5.83 -12.14
C TYR A 44 10.44 -6.41 -10.72
N LEU A 45 11.37 -7.29 -10.39
CA LEU A 45 11.45 -7.91 -9.07
C LEU A 45 11.72 -6.88 -7.98
N SER A 46 12.61 -5.92 -8.22
CA SER A 46 12.91 -4.86 -7.25
C SER A 46 11.69 -3.99 -6.93
N ILE A 47 10.91 -3.62 -7.95
CA ILE A 47 9.68 -2.82 -7.79
C ILE A 47 8.62 -3.64 -7.06
N TYR A 48 8.41 -4.90 -7.49
CA TYR A 48 7.45 -5.79 -6.85
C TYR A 48 7.76 -5.99 -5.37
N LEU A 49 9.00 -6.33 -5.03
CA LEU A 49 9.44 -6.51 -3.64
C LEU A 49 9.33 -5.22 -2.85
N SER A 50 9.67 -4.06 -3.44
CA SER A 50 9.54 -2.76 -2.78
C SER A 50 8.10 -2.48 -2.39
N ILE A 51 7.14 -2.65 -3.32
CA ILE A 51 5.72 -2.41 -3.06
C ILE A 51 5.15 -3.42 -2.06
N SER A 52 5.43 -4.72 -2.24
CA SER A 52 4.96 -5.75 -1.32
C SER A 52 5.54 -5.59 0.09
N SER A 53 6.77 -5.07 0.23
CA SER A 53 7.40 -4.86 1.53
C SER A 53 6.71 -3.77 2.36
N VAL A 54 6.14 -2.76 1.71
CA VAL A 54 5.50 -1.62 2.40
C VAL A 54 4.01 -1.83 2.66
N GLN A 55 3.34 -2.69 1.89
CA GLN A 55 1.90 -2.99 2.04
C GLN A 55 1.62 -3.84 3.28
N CYS A 56 0.40 -3.74 3.82
CA CYS A 56 -0.06 -4.64 4.87
C CYS A 56 -0.11 -6.08 4.37
N THR A 57 0.13 -7.05 5.25
CA THR A 57 0.00 -8.47 4.89
C THR A 57 -1.45 -8.95 4.99
N GLU A 58 -1.75 -10.09 4.37
CA GLU A 58 -3.07 -10.71 4.50
C GLU A 58 -3.35 -11.11 5.95
N GLU A 59 -2.34 -11.60 6.68
CA GLU A 59 -2.48 -11.99 8.08
C GLU A 59 -2.82 -10.79 8.97
N GLU A 60 -2.19 -9.63 8.73
CA GLU A 60 -2.55 -8.38 9.42
C GLU A 60 -3.99 -7.96 9.10
N TYR A 61 -4.41 -8.06 7.84
CA TYR A 61 -5.76 -7.71 7.41
C TYR A 61 -6.84 -8.59 8.05
N GLN A 62 -6.63 -9.91 8.11
CA GLN A 62 -7.58 -10.86 8.70
C GLN A 62 -7.86 -10.59 10.18
N GLN A 63 -6.95 -9.93 10.90
CA GLN A 63 -7.17 -9.53 12.30
C GLN A 63 -8.24 -8.43 12.47
N PHE A 64 -8.66 -7.77 11.39
CA PHE A 64 -9.57 -6.62 11.42
C PHE A 64 -10.78 -6.74 10.50
N CYS A 65 -10.76 -7.57 9.45
CA CYS A 65 -11.84 -7.64 8.47
C CYS A 65 -13.21 -7.99 9.08
N ASP A 66 -13.23 -8.84 10.10
CA ASP A 66 -14.46 -9.30 10.74
C ASP A 66 -14.83 -8.49 12.00
N LYS A 67 -14.00 -7.51 12.39
CA LYS A 67 -14.27 -6.70 13.58
C LYS A 67 -15.33 -5.68 13.26
N ASP A 68 -16.39 -5.66 14.08
CA ASP A 68 -17.37 -4.60 14.01
C ASP A 68 -16.77 -3.28 14.51
N VAL A 69 -16.38 -2.44 13.55
CA VAL A 69 -15.81 -1.11 13.77
C VAL A 69 -16.80 -0.16 14.46
N ARG A 70 -18.09 -0.50 14.53
CA ARG A 70 -19.18 0.37 15.03
C ARG A 70 -19.38 0.35 16.54
N LYS A 71 -18.69 -0.50 17.30
CA LYS A 71 -18.86 -0.53 18.76
C LYS A 71 -18.37 0.79 19.36
N GLU A 72 -19.27 1.52 20.01
CA GLU A 72 -19.02 2.83 20.63
C GLU A 72 -17.77 2.80 21.51
N LEU A 73 -16.74 3.49 21.06
CA LEU A 73 -15.54 3.74 21.84
C LEU A 73 -15.76 5.06 22.59
N THR A 74 -16.51 5.01 23.69
CA THR A 74 -16.77 6.13 24.62
C THR A 74 -15.50 6.82 25.14
N ILE A 75 -14.33 6.22 24.94
CA ILE A 75 -13.02 6.72 25.36
C ILE A 75 -12.51 7.89 24.48
N LEU A 76 -13.04 8.06 23.26
CA LEU A 76 -12.47 9.04 22.30
C LEU A 76 -12.85 10.50 22.56
N SER A 77 -13.93 10.79 23.28
CA SER A 77 -14.40 12.17 23.50
C SER A 77 -13.75 12.87 24.68
N ASP A 78 -12.91 12.19 25.46
CA ASP A 78 -12.19 12.80 26.57
C ASP A 78 -11.06 13.70 26.03
N VAL A 79 -11.13 14.99 26.37
CA VAL A 79 -10.12 15.99 26.00
C VAL A 79 -8.76 15.68 26.63
N ASN A 80 -8.73 14.93 27.74
CA ASN A 80 -7.52 14.49 28.42
C ASN A 80 -7.03 13.11 27.97
N PHE A 81 -7.56 12.61 26.85
CA PHE A 81 -7.21 11.29 26.34
C PHE A 81 -5.71 11.18 26.02
N ASN A 82 -5.04 10.25 26.70
CA ASN A 82 -3.62 9.98 26.49
C ASN A 82 -3.42 8.98 25.34
N SER A 83 -2.99 9.46 24.17
CA SER A 83 -2.70 8.62 23.00
C SER A 83 -1.62 7.54 23.23
N TRP A 84 -0.75 7.73 24.23
CA TRP A 84 0.32 6.78 24.56
C TRP A 84 -0.14 5.60 25.40
N SER A 85 -1.32 5.65 26.02
CA SER A 85 -1.86 4.54 26.81
C SER A 85 -2.35 3.38 25.96
N LEU A 86 -2.60 3.61 24.67
CA LEU A 86 -3.06 2.60 23.72
C LEU A 86 -1.91 1.80 23.13
N ASP A 87 -2.16 0.52 22.85
CA ASP A 87 -1.28 -0.27 22.00
C ASP A 87 -1.44 0.09 20.50
N SER A 88 -0.58 -0.46 19.64
CA SER A 88 -0.58 -0.17 18.20
C SER A 88 -1.85 -0.67 17.48
N THR A 89 -2.40 -1.80 17.92
CA THR A 89 -3.58 -2.48 17.34
C THR A 89 -4.89 -1.79 17.74
N GLN A 90 -4.98 -1.34 18.98
CA GLN A 90 -6.03 -0.48 19.49
C GLN A 90 -6.09 0.78 18.64
N LYS A 91 -4.96 1.49 18.45
CA LYS A 91 -4.91 2.70 17.60
C LYS A 91 -5.47 2.46 16.19
N VAL A 92 -5.17 1.31 15.56
CA VAL A 92 -5.79 0.95 14.27
C VAL A 92 -7.31 0.90 14.39
N THR A 93 -7.83 0.19 15.39
CA THR A 93 -9.28 0.07 15.62
C THR A 93 -9.94 1.45 15.80
N TYR A 94 -9.31 2.34 16.57
CA TYR A 94 -9.79 3.71 16.76
C TYR A 94 -9.76 4.53 15.44
N VAL A 95 -8.69 4.41 14.64
CA VAL A 95 -8.63 5.08 13.32
C VAL A 95 -9.72 4.57 12.38
N LEU A 96 -10.00 3.27 12.39
CA LEU A 96 -11.08 2.69 11.60
C LEU A 96 -12.44 3.27 12.02
N HIS A 97 -12.68 3.39 13.33
CA HIS A 97 -13.90 3.99 13.86
C HIS A 97 -14.02 5.47 13.47
N MET A 98 -12.96 6.26 13.66
CA MET A 98 -12.95 7.69 13.26
C MET A 98 -13.20 7.87 11.76
N GLY A 99 -12.58 7.03 10.93
CA GLY A 99 -12.79 7.06 9.48
C GLY A 99 -14.21 6.68 9.09
N TRP A 100 -14.77 5.61 9.67
CA TRP A 100 -16.17 5.26 9.45
C TRP A 100 -17.10 6.40 9.86
N ASP A 101 -16.88 7.02 11.01
CA ASP A 101 -17.75 8.09 11.51
C ASP A 101 -17.74 9.35 10.62
N ILE A 102 -16.57 9.73 10.10
CA ILE A 102 -16.42 10.87 9.18
C ILE A 102 -17.00 10.54 7.79
N PHE A 103 -16.70 9.34 7.28
CA PHE A 103 -17.00 8.98 5.89
C PHE A 103 -18.27 8.12 5.73
N LYS A 104 -19.06 7.86 6.77
CA LYS A 104 -20.27 7.00 6.72
C LYS A 104 -21.27 7.38 5.63
N ASN A 105 -21.34 8.66 5.27
CA ASN A 105 -22.24 9.17 4.24
C ASN A 105 -21.66 9.06 2.81
N VAL A 106 -20.38 8.72 2.70
CA VAL A 106 -19.70 8.38 1.46
C VAL A 106 -19.62 6.85 1.41
N ARG A 107 -19.75 6.23 0.23
CA ARG A 107 -19.64 4.77 0.07
C ARG A 107 -18.18 4.30 0.25
N LEU A 108 -17.66 4.40 1.48
CA LEU A 108 -16.31 3.98 1.82
C LEU A 108 -16.24 2.44 1.86
N ASP A 109 -15.39 1.87 1.01
CA ASP A 109 -15.08 0.44 1.07
C ASP A 109 -14.15 0.17 2.27
N MET A 110 -14.72 -0.43 3.32
CA MET A 110 -14.02 -0.72 4.56
C MET A 110 -12.86 -1.69 4.36
N ASN A 111 -12.90 -2.60 3.38
CA ASN A 111 -11.80 -3.54 3.16
C ASN A 111 -10.56 -2.79 2.66
N ASN A 112 -10.75 -1.89 1.70
CA ASN A 112 -9.70 -1.03 1.19
C ASN A 112 -9.21 -0.05 2.26
N PHE A 113 -10.11 0.47 3.09
CA PHE A 113 -9.75 1.38 4.18
C PHE A 113 -8.92 0.68 5.27
N ILE A 114 -9.28 -0.55 5.65
CA ILE A 114 -8.49 -1.36 6.61
C ILE A 114 -7.07 -1.56 6.08
N ARG A 115 -6.93 -1.99 4.82
CA ARG A 115 -5.63 -2.19 4.18
C ARG A 115 -4.81 -0.91 4.12
N PHE A 116 -5.45 0.21 3.82
CA PHE A 116 -4.83 1.54 3.84
C PHE A 116 -4.28 1.87 5.24
N VAL A 117 -5.09 1.78 6.30
CA VAL A 117 -4.68 2.11 7.67
C VAL A 117 -3.53 1.20 8.14
N LEU A 118 -3.61 -0.11 7.88
CA LEU A 118 -2.54 -1.05 8.23
C LEU A 118 -1.24 -0.76 7.48
N THR A 119 -1.34 -0.43 6.20
CA THR A 119 -0.20 -0.02 5.37
C THR A 119 0.44 1.26 5.92
N VAL A 120 -0.36 2.28 6.26
CA VAL A 120 0.14 3.52 6.87
C VAL A 120 0.86 3.23 8.19
N ARG A 121 0.25 2.45 9.10
CA ARG A 121 0.87 2.06 10.37
C ARG A 121 2.23 1.40 10.16
N LYS A 122 2.30 0.42 9.24
CA LYS A 122 3.52 -0.36 8.96
C LYS A 122 4.69 0.51 8.51
N ASN A 123 4.41 1.64 7.86
CA ASN A 123 5.45 2.53 7.31
C ASN A 123 5.93 3.61 8.30
N TYR A 124 5.31 3.74 9.48
CA TYR A 124 5.88 4.57 10.54
C TYR A 124 7.06 3.86 11.22
N ARG A 125 8.18 4.57 11.36
CA ARG A 125 9.40 4.04 11.98
C ARG A 125 9.35 4.18 13.50
N ASN A 126 10.10 3.32 14.19
CA ASN A 126 10.32 3.44 15.63
C ASN A 126 11.33 4.57 15.93
N VAL A 127 10.83 5.81 15.94
CA VAL A 127 11.58 7.01 16.27
C VAL A 127 10.90 7.74 17.44
N PRO A 128 11.61 8.61 18.19
CA PRO A 128 11.08 9.17 19.43
C PRO A 128 9.76 9.94 19.29
N TYR A 129 9.54 10.66 18.19
CA TYR A 129 8.38 11.54 18.03
C TYR A 129 7.56 11.31 16.77
N HIS A 130 8.16 11.39 15.57
CA HIS A 130 7.45 11.22 14.29
C HIS A 130 7.15 9.74 13.98
N ASN A 131 6.36 9.13 14.86
CA ASN A 131 5.98 7.72 14.85
C ASN A 131 4.46 7.56 14.73
N TRP A 132 4.00 6.31 14.74
CA TRP A 132 2.59 5.96 14.61
C TRP A 132 1.70 6.61 15.69
N THR A 133 2.19 6.73 16.92
CA THR A 133 1.43 7.34 18.01
C THR A 133 1.20 8.84 17.76
N HIS A 134 2.20 9.56 17.24
CA HIS A 134 2.02 10.97 16.86
C HIS A 134 1.03 11.14 15.71
N ALA A 135 1.13 10.30 14.67
CA ALA A 135 0.18 10.32 13.56
C ALA A 135 -1.26 10.08 14.03
N PHE A 136 -1.43 9.11 14.93
CA PHE A 136 -2.70 8.82 15.57
C PHE A 136 -3.24 10.01 16.38
N SER A 137 -2.40 10.67 17.20
CA SER A 137 -2.85 11.81 18.02
C SER A 137 -3.32 13.00 17.17
N VAL A 138 -2.68 13.23 16.01
CA VAL A 138 -3.11 14.24 15.04
C VAL A 138 -4.47 13.85 14.44
N ALA A 139 -4.63 12.61 13.98
CA ALA A 139 -5.90 12.13 13.43
C ALA A 139 -7.05 12.22 14.45
N HIS A 140 -6.78 11.85 15.71
CA HIS A 140 -7.72 11.96 16.82
C HIS A 140 -8.12 13.41 17.10
N SER A 141 -7.17 14.33 17.11
CA SER A 141 -7.44 15.76 17.29
C SER A 141 -8.36 16.32 16.18
N ILE A 142 -8.15 15.88 14.93
CA ILE A 142 -8.99 16.27 13.78
C ILE A 142 -10.40 15.70 13.92
N HIS A 143 -10.54 14.42 14.31
CA HIS A 143 -11.84 13.81 14.55
C HIS A 143 -12.61 14.53 15.66
N ASN A 144 -11.95 14.84 16.78
CA ASN A 144 -12.57 15.61 17.86
C ASN A 144 -13.05 16.98 17.40
N PHE A 145 -12.22 17.71 16.63
CA PHE A 145 -12.62 18.99 16.05
C PHE A 145 -13.85 18.84 15.14
N TYR A 146 -13.87 17.82 14.28
CA TYR A 146 -15.01 17.53 13.41
C TYR A 146 -16.30 17.29 14.21
N ILE A 147 -16.23 16.44 15.24
CA ILE A 147 -17.40 16.10 16.07
C ILE A 147 -17.89 17.30 16.87
N SER A 148 -16.98 18.09 17.46
CA SER A 148 -17.36 19.32 18.17
C SER A 148 -18.11 20.30 17.25
N ASN A 149 -17.65 20.46 16.00
CA ASN A 149 -18.33 21.32 15.02
C ASN A 149 -19.70 20.77 14.62
N LEU A 150 -19.82 19.46 14.36
CA LEU A 150 -21.11 18.85 14.04
C LEU A 150 -22.14 19.02 15.18
N ILE A 151 -21.72 18.82 16.43
CA ILE A 151 -22.56 19.02 17.61
C ILE A 151 -22.97 20.49 17.72
N SER A 152 -22.04 21.43 17.53
CA SER A 152 -22.37 22.86 17.57
C SER A 152 -23.38 23.26 16.50
N LEU A 153 -23.25 22.69 15.29
CA LEU A 153 -24.16 22.97 14.19
C LEU A 153 -25.56 22.41 14.48
N SER A 154 -25.66 21.17 14.97
CA SER A 154 -26.94 20.54 15.28
C SER A 154 -27.69 21.25 16.41
N LEU A 155 -26.97 21.72 17.44
CA LEU A 155 -27.51 22.57 18.51
C LEU A 155 -28.00 23.91 17.96
N SER A 156 -27.26 24.55 17.06
CA SER A 156 -27.68 25.82 16.47
C SER A 156 -28.95 25.70 15.62
N LEU A 157 -29.07 24.60 14.86
CA LEU A 157 -30.24 24.27 14.05
C LEU A 157 -31.46 23.91 14.90
N SER A 158 -31.28 23.17 16.00
CA SER A 158 -32.39 22.84 16.89
C SER A 158 -32.93 24.06 17.63
N LEU A 159 -32.05 24.99 18.02
CA LEU A 159 -32.42 26.25 18.66
C LEU A 159 -33.14 27.20 17.69
N SER A 160 -32.71 27.26 16.43
CA SER A 160 -33.38 28.10 15.43
C SER A 160 -34.77 27.57 15.07
N LEU A 161 -34.92 26.24 14.95
CA LEU A 161 -36.23 25.63 14.74
C LEU A 161 -37.19 25.87 15.91
N SER A 162 -36.72 25.70 17.16
CA SER A 162 -37.57 25.91 18.33
C SER A 162 -38.04 27.36 18.48
N LEU A 163 -37.18 28.33 18.17
CA LEU A 163 -37.54 29.75 18.10
C LEU A 163 -38.54 30.04 16.97
N SER A 164 -38.40 29.39 15.81
CA SER A 164 -39.34 29.58 14.69
C SER A 164 -40.73 29.00 14.93
N LEU A 165 -40.85 27.95 15.76
CA LEU A 165 -42.13 27.32 16.12
C LEU A 165 -42.84 27.99 17.31
N SER A 166 -42.15 28.90 18.01
CA SER A 166 -42.69 29.64 19.16
C SER A 166 -43.12 31.08 18.82
N LEU A 167 -43.00 31.49 17.55
CA LEU A 167 -43.53 32.72 16.97
C LEU A 167 -44.71 32.40 16.04
#